data_AF-E9HYG1-F1
#
_entry.id   AF-E9HYG1-F1
#
_cell.length_a   1.000
_cell.length_b   1.000
_cell.length_c   1.000
_cell.angle_alpha   90.00
_cell.angle_beta   90.00
_cell.angle_gamma   90.00
#
_symmetry.space_group_name_H-M   'P 1'
#
loop_
_entity.id
_entity.type
_entity.pdbx_description
1 polymer ?
#
loop_
_entity_poly.entity_id
_entity_poly.type
_entity_poly.pdbx_seq_one_letter_code
_entity_poly.pdbx_strand_id
1 'polypeptide(L)'
;SAEVDSNEPVMISCAQKLNSQQSQINEAKVARHRVPSINYAVGLVMFHLHRDAQGLTRQKQCVILSWDECFREEVCRRKWGLSFEPVTNGYRLDQPFYHIIPFETSRYWRFAILFLGKVEKNLYVPQESLVLHPVGIYHDREMPRIDGLCIFFELFDGRRYVPNAEHRAHFPDDNAAALSLIQQI
;
A
#
# COMPACT_ATOMS: atom_id res chain seq x y z
N SER A 1 48.19 -18.21 -22.76
CA SER A 1 47.04 -17.37 -23.16
C SER A 1 46.11 -17.26 -21.98
N ALA A 2 45.90 -16.03 -21.49
CA ALA A 2 45.00 -15.75 -20.39
C ALA A 2 43.55 -15.92 -20.88
N GLU A 3 42.78 -16.72 -20.16
CA GLU A 3 41.32 -16.80 -20.34
C GLU A 3 40.72 -15.46 -19.94
N VAL A 4 40.06 -14.82 -20.91
CA VAL A 4 39.38 -13.54 -20.72
C VAL A 4 38.11 -13.77 -19.91
N ASP A 5 38.07 -13.02 -18.82
CA ASP A 5 37.04 -12.91 -17.81
C ASP A 5 35.63 -12.72 -18.42
N SER A 6 34.77 -13.73 -18.25
CA SER A 6 33.35 -13.67 -18.63
C SER A 6 32.41 -13.46 -17.43
N ASN A 7 32.97 -13.19 -16.23
CA ASN A 7 32.21 -13.08 -14.98
C ASN A 7 31.89 -11.63 -14.54
N GLU A 8 32.52 -10.61 -15.13
CA GLU A 8 32.26 -9.20 -14.82
C GLU A 8 30.78 -8.75 -14.94
N PRO A 9 30.03 -9.06 -16.02
CA PRO A 9 28.69 -8.51 -16.18
C PRO A 9 27.68 -9.11 -15.17
N VAL A 10 27.89 -10.34 -14.72
CA VAL A 10 27.04 -11.00 -13.71
C VAL A 10 27.30 -10.41 -12.32
N MET A 11 28.57 -10.18 -11.97
CA MET A 11 28.95 -9.59 -10.69
C MET A 11 28.45 -8.15 -10.54
N ILE A 12 28.50 -7.34 -11.61
CA ILE A 12 27.95 -5.98 -11.61
C ILE A 12 26.42 -6.00 -11.39
N SER A 13 25.71 -6.91 -12.05
CA SER A 13 24.25 -7.08 -11.89
C SER A 13 23.85 -7.52 -10.48
N CYS A 14 24.61 -8.45 -9.88
CA CYS A 14 24.40 -8.90 -8.50
C CYS A 14 24.67 -7.78 -7.48
N ALA A 15 25.76 -7.03 -7.64
CA ALA A 15 26.10 -5.90 -6.78
C ALA A 15 25.05 -4.78 -6.86
N GLN A 16 24.54 -4.48 -8.07
CA GLN A 16 23.46 -3.51 -8.26
C GLN A 16 22.16 -3.96 -7.58
N LYS A 17 21.79 -5.24 -7.69
CA LYS A 17 20.63 -5.80 -6.99
C LYS A 17 20.79 -5.75 -5.47
N LEU A 18 21.96 -6.11 -4.94
CA LEU A 18 22.25 -6.05 -3.52
C LEU A 18 22.20 -4.61 -2.99
N ASN A 19 22.77 -3.65 -3.71
CA ASN A 19 22.72 -2.24 -3.32
C ASN A 19 21.29 -1.70 -3.36
N SER A 20 20.48 -2.08 -4.35
CA SER A 20 19.07 -1.71 -4.43
C SER A 20 18.28 -2.30 -3.25
N GLN A 21 18.51 -3.57 -2.90
CA GLN A 21 17.89 -4.21 -1.74
C GLN A 21 18.33 -3.56 -0.43
N GLN A 22 19.62 -3.25 -0.26
CA GLN A 22 20.14 -2.59 0.94
C GLN A 22 19.58 -1.17 1.10
N SER A 23 19.41 -0.43 -0.01
CA SER A 23 18.77 0.89 0.01
C SER A 23 17.31 0.79 0.45
N GLN A 24 16.55 -0.19 -0.05
CA GLN A 24 15.15 -0.41 0.36
C GLN A 24 15.05 -0.79 1.84
N ILE A 25 15.97 -1.63 2.35
CA ILE A 25 16.06 -2.00 3.77
C ILE A 25 16.42 -0.78 4.63
N ASN A 26 17.34 0.06 4.17
CA ASN A 26 17.73 1.26 4.91
C ASN A 26 16.63 2.31 4.92
N GLU A 27 15.94 2.53 3.80
CA GLU A 27 14.74 3.38 3.76
C GLU A 27 13.68 2.85 4.72
N ALA A 28 13.40 1.53 4.72
CA ALA A 28 12.45 0.90 5.64
C ALA A 28 12.80 1.09 7.14
N LYS A 29 14.05 1.43 7.47
CA LYS A 29 14.49 1.71 8.85
C LYS A 29 14.38 3.17 9.26
N VAL A 30 14.17 4.10 8.33
CA VAL A 30 14.03 5.52 8.65
C VAL A 30 12.58 5.81 9.03
N ALA A 31 12.37 6.29 10.25
CA ALA A 31 11.06 6.73 10.70
C ALA A 31 10.58 7.93 9.86
N ARG A 32 9.32 7.86 9.41
CA ARG A 32 8.65 8.88 8.61
C ARG A 32 7.60 9.57 9.46
N HIS A 33 7.94 10.77 9.90
CA HIS A 33 7.02 11.61 10.65
C HIS A 33 5.99 12.26 9.73
N ARG A 34 4.76 12.38 10.21
CA ARG A 34 3.67 12.96 9.42
C ARG A 34 3.92 14.44 9.17
N VAL A 35 3.71 14.87 7.94
CA VAL A 35 3.63 16.28 7.56
C VAL A 35 2.16 16.71 7.42
N PRO A 36 1.84 18.02 7.56
CA PRO A 36 0.45 18.49 7.56
C PRO A 36 -0.36 18.18 6.29
N SER A 37 0.30 17.92 5.16
CA SER A 37 -0.38 17.58 3.89
C SER A 37 -0.95 16.15 3.87
N ILE A 38 -0.46 15.24 4.72
CA ILE A 38 -0.92 13.86 4.79
C ILE A 38 -2.23 13.79 5.57
N ASN A 39 -3.34 13.54 4.87
CA ASN A 39 -4.67 13.49 5.48
C ASN A 39 -5.01 12.14 6.11
N TYR A 40 -4.45 11.05 5.60
CA TYR A 40 -4.84 9.69 6.01
C TYR A 40 -3.66 8.93 6.60
N ALA A 41 -3.96 7.87 7.37
CA ALA A 41 -2.96 7.12 8.12
C ALA A 41 -2.89 5.65 7.68
N VAL A 42 -1.72 5.06 7.83
CA VAL A 42 -1.49 3.62 7.64
C VAL A 42 -2.47 2.80 8.47
N GLY A 43 -3.00 1.75 7.84
CA GLY A 43 -3.97 0.83 8.44
C GLY A 43 -5.43 1.26 8.30
N LEU A 44 -5.72 2.50 7.89
CA LEU A 44 -7.10 2.92 7.65
C LEU A 44 -7.73 2.16 6.48
N VAL A 45 -9.00 1.79 6.67
CA VAL A 45 -9.86 1.27 5.60
C VAL A 45 -10.50 2.44 4.88
N MET A 46 -10.33 2.46 3.55
CA MET A 46 -10.75 3.54 2.67
C MET A 46 -11.62 2.99 1.54
N PHE A 47 -12.35 3.89 0.89
CA PHE A 47 -12.80 3.70 -0.47
C PHE A 47 -11.83 4.39 -1.44
N HIS A 48 -11.34 3.63 -2.41
CA HIS A 48 -10.68 4.16 -3.59
C HIS A 48 -11.69 4.43 -4.69
N LEU A 49 -11.82 5.69 -5.07
CA LEU A 49 -12.65 6.18 -6.16
C LEU A 49 -11.87 6.09 -7.48
N HIS A 50 -12.40 5.35 -8.44
CA HIS A 50 -11.79 5.21 -9.77
C HIS A 50 -12.86 5.25 -10.86
N ARG A 51 -12.46 5.62 -12.08
CA ARG A 51 -13.35 5.55 -13.24
C ARG A 51 -13.17 4.20 -13.94
N ASP A 52 -14.27 3.55 -14.27
CA ASP A 52 -14.22 2.36 -15.13
C ASP A 52 -14.05 2.74 -16.61
N ALA A 53 -13.96 1.73 -17.48
CA ALA A 53 -13.78 1.92 -18.93
C ALA A 53 -14.93 2.70 -19.58
N GLN A 54 -16.10 2.77 -18.93
CA GLN A 54 -17.27 3.51 -19.36
C GLN A 54 -17.32 4.93 -18.76
N GLY A 55 -16.31 5.32 -17.97
CA GLY A 55 -16.20 6.62 -17.34
C GLY A 55 -17.06 6.77 -16.07
N LEU A 56 -17.69 5.69 -15.59
CA LEU A 56 -18.49 5.72 -14.37
C LEU A 56 -17.57 5.63 -13.14
N THR A 57 -17.89 6.43 -12.14
CA THR A 57 -17.19 6.36 -10.84
C THR A 57 -17.58 5.08 -10.12
N ARG A 58 -16.58 4.26 -9.83
CA ARG A 58 -16.64 3.06 -9.00
C ARG A 58 -15.88 3.31 -7.72
N GLN A 59 -16.36 2.70 -6.64
CA GLN A 59 -15.68 2.69 -5.35
C GLN A 59 -15.22 1.28 -5.03
N LYS A 60 -14.07 1.18 -4.36
CA LYS A 60 -13.51 -0.09 -3.96
C LYS A 60 -12.90 0.02 -2.58
N GLN A 61 -13.14 -0.98 -1.74
CA GLN A 61 -12.53 -1.00 -0.41
C GLN A 61 -11.04 -1.30 -0.51
N CYS A 62 -10.25 -0.61 0.30
CA CYS A 62 -8.81 -0.82 0.38
C CYS A 62 -8.28 -0.47 1.76
N VAL A 63 -7.07 -0.92 2.07
CA VAL A 63 -6.32 -0.49 3.24
C VAL A 63 -5.10 0.32 2.81
N ILE A 64 -4.78 1.38 3.56
CA ILE A 64 -3.55 2.13 3.37
C ILE A 64 -2.37 1.35 3.97
N LEU A 65 -1.39 1.03 3.13
CA LEU A 65 -0.13 0.40 3.54
C LEU A 65 0.94 1.43 3.89
N SER A 66 1.10 2.47 3.05
CA SER A 66 2.07 3.53 3.26
C SER A 66 1.70 4.78 2.48
N TRP A 67 2.36 5.89 2.78
CA TRP A 67 2.21 7.16 2.07
C TRP A 67 3.55 7.75 1.63
N ASP A 68 3.48 8.67 0.68
CA ASP A 68 4.57 9.54 0.23
C ASP A 68 4.03 10.97 0.08
N GLU A 69 4.87 11.97 0.38
CA GLU A 69 4.47 13.40 0.36
C GLU A 69 4.09 13.90 -1.04
N CYS A 70 4.65 13.27 -2.06
CA CYS A 70 4.33 13.45 -3.47
C CYS A 70 4.50 12.14 -4.24
N PHE A 71 4.17 12.14 -5.53
CA PHE A 71 4.44 11.01 -6.41
C PHE A 71 5.95 10.75 -6.51
N ARG A 72 6.37 9.51 -6.22
CA ARG A 72 7.76 9.06 -6.33
C ARG A 72 7.91 7.95 -7.35
N GLU A 73 8.51 8.24 -8.50
CA GLU A 73 8.66 7.28 -9.60
C GLU A 73 9.48 6.05 -9.19
N GLU A 74 10.49 6.23 -8.35
CA GLU A 74 11.41 5.20 -7.90
C GLU A 74 10.76 4.10 -7.03
N VAL A 75 9.70 4.45 -6.29
CA VAL A 75 8.97 3.52 -5.39
C VAL A 75 7.53 3.28 -5.82
N CYS A 76 7.07 3.91 -6.91
CA CYS A 76 5.67 3.80 -7.35
C CYS A 76 5.27 2.39 -7.78
N ARG A 77 6.22 1.59 -8.30
CA ARG A 77 5.95 0.23 -8.80
C ARG A 77 6.30 -0.87 -7.81
N ARG A 78 7.21 -0.61 -6.86
CA ARG A 78 7.63 -1.58 -5.85
C ARG A 78 7.92 -0.91 -4.52
N LYS A 79 7.35 -1.44 -3.45
CA LYS A 79 7.61 -1.02 -2.07
C LYS A 79 7.28 -2.19 -1.13
N TRP A 80 8.04 -2.37 -0.07
CA TRP A 80 7.78 -3.44 0.92
C TRP A 80 7.66 -4.85 0.32
N GLY A 81 8.43 -5.15 -0.74
CA GLY A 81 8.35 -6.44 -1.44
C GLY A 81 7.07 -6.66 -2.28
N LEU A 82 6.17 -5.67 -2.33
CA LEU A 82 4.94 -5.71 -3.12
C LEU A 82 5.10 -4.92 -4.43
N SER A 83 4.34 -5.32 -5.44
CA SER A 83 4.21 -4.57 -6.70
C SER A 83 2.94 -3.73 -6.69
N PHE A 84 3.02 -2.52 -7.26
CA PHE A 84 1.93 -1.56 -7.32
C PHE A 84 1.74 -1.01 -8.73
N GLU A 85 0.48 -0.73 -9.08
CA GLU A 85 0.13 0.00 -10.30
C GLU A 85 -0.12 1.48 -9.96
N PRO A 86 0.68 2.41 -10.49
CA PRO A 86 0.49 3.84 -10.23
C PRO A 86 -0.71 4.38 -11.00
N VAL A 87 -1.55 5.15 -10.30
CA VAL A 87 -2.72 5.84 -10.86
C VAL A 87 -2.40 7.34 -10.94
N THR A 88 -1.88 7.77 -12.07
CA THR A 88 -1.41 9.16 -12.27
C THR A 88 -2.25 9.97 -13.25
N ASN A 89 -2.96 9.31 -14.16
CA ASN A 89 -3.70 9.98 -15.22
C ASN A 89 -4.84 10.83 -14.66
N GLY A 90 -4.79 12.14 -14.96
CA GLY A 90 -5.81 13.11 -14.52
C GLY A 90 -5.59 13.66 -13.12
N TYR A 91 -4.46 13.37 -12.48
CA TYR A 91 -4.15 13.78 -11.11
C TYR A 91 -2.87 14.60 -11.04
N ARG A 92 -2.81 15.50 -10.06
CA ARG A 92 -1.60 16.26 -9.75
C ARG A 92 -0.57 15.37 -9.06
N LEU A 93 0.70 15.46 -9.45
CA LEU A 93 1.76 14.61 -8.90
C LEU A 93 2.45 15.21 -7.66
N ASP A 94 2.18 16.48 -7.34
CA ASP A 94 2.73 17.22 -6.20
C ASP A 94 1.88 17.13 -4.92
N GLN A 95 0.84 16.29 -4.93
CA GLN A 95 0.03 15.97 -3.76
C GLN A 95 0.49 14.64 -3.13
N PRO A 96 0.11 14.33 -1.88
CA PRO A 96 0.42 13.03 -1.29
C PRO A 96 -0.13 11.84 -2.09
N PHE A 97 0.66 10.78 -2.16
CA PHE A 97 0.26 9.50 -2.74
C PHE A 97 0.31 8.38 -1.71
N TYR A 98 -0.52 7.37 -1.92
CA TYR A 98 -0.73 6.26 -1.00
C TYR A 98 -0.59 4.92 -1.70
N HIS A 99 0.19 4.03 -1.10
CA HIS A 99 0.21 2.61 -1.44
C HIS A 99 -0.98 1.95 -0.76
N ILE A 100 -1.91 1.43 -1.55
CA ILE A 100 -3.13 0.79 -1.07
C ILE A 100 -3.20 -0.67 -1.52
N ILE A 101 -3.81 -1.49 -0.66
CA ILE A 101 -4.12 -2.89 -0.96
C ILE A 101 -5.65 -3.00 -1.08
N PRO A 102 -6.19 -3.15 -2.30
CA PRO A 102 -7.61 -3.34 -2.52
C PRO A 102 -8.09 -4.67 -1.97
N PHE A 103 -9.35 -4.71 -1.55
CA PHE A 103 -10.01 -5.94 -1.18
C PHE A 103 -11.51 -5.87 -1.48
N GLU A 104 -12.10 -7.04 -1.66
CA GLU A 104 -13.51 -7.20 -1.92
C GLU A 104 -14.11 -8.15 -0.88
N THR A 105 -15.25 -7.77 -0.33
CA THR A 105 -15.90 -8.49 0.78
C THR A 105 -16.96 -9.47 0.29
N SER A 106 -17.25 -9.46 -1.01
CA SER A 106 -18.24 -10.37 -1.59
C SER A 106 -17.75 -11.83 -1.56
N ARG A 107 -18.65 -12.77 -1.24
CA ARG A 107 -18.37 -14.21 -1.34
C ARG A 107 -17.94 -14.64 -2.75
N TYR A 108 -18.44 -13.94 -3.78
CA TYR A 108 -18.06 -14.17 -5.18
C TYR A 108 -16.56 -13.91 -5.42
N TRP A 109 -15.98 -12.94 -4.73
CA TRP A 109 -14.54 -12.65 -4.84
C TRP A 109 -13.67 -13.80 -4.38
N ARG A 110 -14.06 -14.46 -3.28
CA ARG A 110 -13.36 -15.65 -2.79
C ARG A 110 -13.41 -16.79 -3.81
N PHE A 111 -14.53 -16.95 -4.51
CA PHE A 111 -14.62 -17.86 -5.65
C PHE A 111 -13.73 -17.41 -6.82
N ALA A 112 -13.69 -16.12 -7.15
CA ALA A 112 -12.87 -15.60 -8.24
C ALA A 112 -11.35 -15.75 -8.00
N ILE A 113 -10.86 -15.55 -6.77
CA ILE A 113 -9.46 -15.82 -6.42
C ILE A 113 -9.17 -17.32 -6.51
N LEU A 114 -9.98 -18.15 -5.83
CA LEU A 114 -9.70 -19.58 -5.69
C LEU A 114 -9.84 -20.36 -7.00
N PHE A 115 -10.78 -19.97 -7.86
CA PHE A 115 -11.13 -20.73 -9.06
C PHE A 115 -10.76 -20.04 -10.38
N LEU A 116 -10.61 -18.71 -10.40
CA LEU A 116 -10.28 -17.96 -11.61
C LEU A 116 -8.89 -17.32 -11.57
N GLY A 117 -8.15 -17.44 -10.45
CA GLY A 117 -6.80 -16.87 -10.31
C GLY A 117 -6.75 -15.35 -10.46
N LYS A 118 -7.88 -14.65 -10.30
CA LYS A 118 -7.93 -13.18 -10.41
C LYS A 118 -7.37 -12.56 -9.14
N VAL A 119 -6.12 -12.11 -9.21
CA VAL A 119 -5.51 -11.30 -8.15
C VAL A 119 -5.62 -9.83 -8.54
N GLU A 120 -6.25 -9.05 -7.67
CA GLU A 120 -6.26 -7.60 -7.84
C GLU A 120 -4.87 -7.04 -7.58
N LYS A 121 -4.46 -6.09 -8.43
CA LYS A 121 -3.19 -5.40 -8.26
C LYS A 121 -3.30 -4.40 -7.11
N ASN A 122 -2.24 -4.31 -6.31
CA ASN A 122 -2.09 -3.19 -5.38
C ASN A 122 -1.91 -1.89 -6.18
N LEU A 123 -2.34 -0.77 -5.61
CA LEU A 123 -2.36 0.50 -6.32
C LEU A 123 -1.55 1.56 -5.58
N TYR A 124 -0.96 2.48 -6.33
CA TYR A 124 -0.33 3.69 -5.80
C TYR A 124 -1.13 4.89 -6.30
N VAL A 125 -1.91 5.50 -5.40
CA VAL A 125 -3.02 6.38 -5.74
C VAL A 125 -2.88 7.74 -5.07
N PRO A 126 -3.40 8.82 -5.68
CA PRO A 126 -3.35 10.17 -5.09
C PRO A 126 -4.29 10.27 -3.89
N GLN A 127 -3.99 11.21 -2.98
CA GLN A 127 -4.84 11.49 -1.82
C GLN A 127 -6.29 11.78 -2.19
N GLU A 128 -6.51 12.54 -3.26
CA GLU A 128 -7.84 12.98 -3.67
C GLU A 128 -8.74 11.87 -4.23
N SER A 129 -8.18 10.69 -4.55
CA SER A 129 -8.98 9.52 -4.95
C SER A 129 -9.42 8.64 -3.76
N LEU A 130 -9.06 9.03 -2.54
CA LEU A 130 -9.38 8.28 -1.32
C LEU A 130 -10.44 9.00 -0.48
N VAL A 131 -11.41 8.21 -0.01
CA VAL A 131 -12.44 8.63 0.93
C VAL A 131 -12.43 7.68 2.12
N LEU A 132 -12.45 8.23 3.33
CA LEU A 132 -12.47 7.43 4.55
C LEU A 132 -13.77 6.62 4.64
N HIS A 133 -13.67 5.34 4.99
CA HIS A 133 -14.85 4.48 5.05
C HIS A 133 -15.82 4.94 6.17
N PRO A 134 -17.09 5.25 5.87
CA PRO A 134 -18.00 5.95 6.78
C PRO A 134 -18.57 5.07 7.89
N VAL A 135 -18.45 3.75 7.79
CA VAL A 135 -18.99 2.82 8.80
C VAL A 135 -17.86 2.00 9.39
N GLY A 136 -17.61 2.22 10.67
CA GLY A 136 -16.89 1.28 11.51
C GLY A 136 -17.88 0.23 11.98
N ILE A 137 -17.84 -0.95 11.37
CA ILE A 137 -17.93 -2.29 11.99
C ILE A 137 -18.18 -3.26 10.81
N TYR A 138 -17.14 -3.99 10.43
CA TYR A 138 -17.35 -5.30 9.81
C TYR A 138 -17.95 -6.19 10.91
N HIS A 139 -19.28 -6.32 10.92
CA HIS A 139 -20.02 -6.96 12.02
C HIS A 139 -19.81 -8.47 12.09
N ASP A 140 -19.13 -9.05 11.11
CA ASP A 140 -18.76 -10.45 11.16
C ASP A 140 -17.24 -10.57 11.21
N ARG A 141 -16.81 -11.51 12.06
CA ARG A 141 -15.45 -11.98 12.34
C ARG A 141 -14.69 -12.48 11.10
N GLU A 142 -15.17 -12.21 9.90
CA GLU A 142 -14.46 -12.40 8.66
C GLU A 142 -13.62 -11.15 8.41
N MET A 143 -12.50 -11.09 9.13
CA MET A 143 -11.32 -10.35 8.70
C MET A 143 -11.22 -10.55 7.18
N PRO A 144 -11.23 -9.50 6.34
CA PRO A 144 -10.90 -9.67 4.93
C PRO A 144 -9.52 -10.33 4.92
N ARG A 145 -9.48 -11.62 4.63
CA ARG A 145 -8.22 -12.38 4.50
C ARG A 145 -7.62 -11.91 3.19
N ILE A 146 -6.92 -10.79 3.30
CA ILE A 146 -6.10 -10.28 2.23
C ILE A 146 -4.76 -10.97 2.47
N ASP A 147 -4.52 -12.02 1.69
CA ASP A 147 -3.30 -12.81 1.79
C ASP A 147 -2.09 -11.86 1.70
N GLY A 148 -1.21 -11.93 2.71
CA GLY A 148 -0.02 -11.08 2.83
C GLY A 148 -0.16 -9.84 3.72
N LEU A 149 -1.36 -9.41 4.14
CA LEU A 149 -1.49 -8.29 5.08
C LEU A 149 -0.91 -8.57 6.47
N CYS A 150 -0.92 -9.83 6.91
CA CYS A 150 -0.36 -10.24 8.19
C CYS A 150 1.16 -9.96 8.32
N ILE A 151 1.84 -9.70 7.20
CA ILE A 151 3.25 -9.30 7.19
C ILE A 151 3.43 -7.86 7.68
N PHE A 152 2.40 -7.02 7.58
CA PHE A 152 2.47 -5.59 7.89
C PHE A 152 1.58 -5.18 9.08
N PHE A 153 0.55 -5.98 9.37
CA PHE A 153 -0.45 -5.67 10.38
C PHE A 153 -0.61 -6.84 11.36
N GLU A 154 -0.78 -6.51 12.65
CA GLU A 154 -0.96 -7.50 13.72
C GLU A 154 -2.39 -8.03 13.77
N LEU A 155 -3.38 -7.15 13.63
CA LEU A 155 -4.81 -7.49 13.69
C LEU A 155 -5.67 -6.44 13.01
N PHE A 156 -6.94 -6.79 12.81
CA PHE A 156 -8.00 -5.87 12.45
C PHE A 156 -8.87 -5.59 13.68
N ASP A 157 -9.03 -4.33 14.08
CA ASP A 157 -9.73 -3.94 15.32
C ASP A 157 -11.25 -3.71 15.12
N GLY A 158 -11.76 -4.00 13.92
CA GLY A 158 -13.14 -3.75 13.51
C GLY A 158 -13.32 -2.47 12.69
N ARG A 159 -12.34 -1.56 12.73
CA ARG A 159 -12.36 -0.29 11.97
C ARG A 159 -11.11 -0.08 11.12
N ARG A 160 -9.95 -0.54 11.59
CA ARG A 160 -8.66 -0.40 10.91
C ARG A 160 -7.77 -1.61 11.15
N TYR A 161 -6.72 -1.71 10.35
CA TYR A 161 -5.63 -2.63 10.59
C TYR A 161 -4.60 -1.98 11.51
N VAL A 162 -4.25 -2.66 12.60
CA VAL A 162 -3.23 -2.20 13.55
C VAL A 162 -1.85 -2.56 12.99
N PRO A 163 -0.98 -1.58 12.68
CA PRO A 163 0.33 -1.87 12.09
C PRO A 163 1.19 -2.66 13.08
N ASN A 164 2.02 -3.57 12.59
CA ASN A 164 2.95 -4.33 13.43
C ASN A 164 4.11 -3.47 13.95
N ALA A 165 4.95 -4.03 14.82
CA ALA A 165 6.07 -3.29 15.42
C ALA A 165 7.00 -2.62 14.38
N GLU A 166 7.30 -3.28 13.27
CA GLU A 166 8.16 -2.75 12.21
C GLU A 166 7.49 -1.59 11.47
N HIS A 167 6.24 -1.75 11.03
CA HIS A 167 5.48 -0.69 10.37
C HIS A 167 5.20 0.49 11.31
N ARG A 168 4.96 0.24 12.60
CA ARG A 168 4.83 1.30 13.62
C ARG A 168 6.12 2.09 13.80
N ALA A 169 7.28 1.42 13.77
CA ALA A 169 8.57 2.11 13.86
C ALA A 169 8.81 3.00 12.63
N HIS A 170 8.34 2.58 11.45
CA HIS A 170 8.45 3.36 10.23
C HIS A 170 7.44 4.51 10.14
N PHE A 171 6.22 4.37 10.65
CA PHE A 171 5.18 5.41 10.67
C PHE A 171 4.70 5.69 12.12
N PRO A 172 5.54 6.31 12.96
CA PRO A 172 5.28 6.41 14.41
C PRO A 172 4.02 7.21 14.76
N ASP A 173 3.66 8.21 13.97
CA ASP A 173 2.55 9.12 14.28
C ASP A 173 1.18 8.60 13.76
N ASP A 174 1.20 7.63 12.85
CA ASP A 174 0.01 7.18 12.12
C ASP A 174 -0.99 6.45 13.03
N ASN A 175 -0.52 5.80 14.09
CA ASN A 175 -1.42 5.13 15.02
C ASN A 175 -2.35 6.13 15.73
N ALA A 176 -1.81 7.26 16.20
CA ALA A 176 -2.60 8.32 16.83
C ALA A 176 -3.49 9.04 15.82
N ALA A 177 -2.96 9.33 14.62
CA ALA A 177 -3.72 9.97 13.55
C ALA A 177 -4.92 9.12 13.10
N ALA A 178 -4.72 7.81 12.91
CA ALA A 178 -5.79 6.89 12.54
C ALA A 178 -6.92 6.88 13.58
N LEU A 179 -6.58 6.82 14.87
CA LEU A 179 -7.57 6.86 15.96
C LEU A 179 -8.34 8.18 15.97
N SER A 180 -7.66 9.31 15.78
CA SER A 180 -8.30 10.63 15.73
C SER A 180 -9.28 10.74 14.57
N LEU A 181 -8.90 10.30 13.37
CA LEU A 181 -9.76 10.33 12.18
C LEU A 181 -11.01 9.46 12.34
N ILE A 182 -10.86 8.26 12.93
CA ILE A 182 -11.97 7.34 13.17
C ILE A 182 -12.96 7.88 14.22
N GLN A 183 -12.49 8.68 15.19
CA GLN A 183 -13.34 9.29 16.22
C GLN A 183 -14.16 10.49 15.70
N GLN A 184 -13.78 11.07 14.57
CA GLN A 184 -14.48 12.20 13.95
C GLN A 184 -15.67 11.79 13.08
N ILE A 185 -15.85 10.48 12.86
CA ILE A 185 -16.96 9.86 12.10
C ILE A 185 -17.94 9.21 13.07
#